data_AF-A0A964QG25-F1
#
_entry.id   AF-A0A964QG25-F1
#
_cell.length_a   1.000
_cell.length_b   1.000
_cell.length_c   1.000
_cell.angle_alpha   90.00
_cell.angle_beta   90.00
_cell.angle_gamma   90.00
#
_symmetry.space_group_name_H-M   'P 1'
#
loop_
_entity.id
_entity.type
_entity.pdbx_description
1 polymer ?
#
loop_
_entity_poly.entity_id
_entity_poly.type
_entity_poly.pdbx_seq_one_letter_code
_entity_poly.pdbx_strand_id
1 'polypeptide(L)'
;FELGVSPATVRSTMSDLEDKGYLFHPHASAGRVPTDRAYRFFVDQMIRPTTLSTIEQESLVRELDPMGASASAVERLVRRATRALSVLSAELGVAITPRLREAVLEKLDLIRVSSEKVLMVATLGGGIARTVYVDLPGDVPQDTLIIVATALNGRLAGLSLDEIQRSLPDRLRDARTDDAPADELINIFMQAGAELLDPTAIDGPDIHLGQTSVLAAQPEFQAGGRLKNLIELTERRELLASVLGSRELPGGLQITIGGEHGAEALSDFTLVTAEYRVGTLKGVIGVIGPTRMPYEKVIAIVDYTSSLVNRILAS
;
A
#
# COMPACT_ATOMS: atom_id res chain seq x y z
N PHE A 1 -24.81 -32.73 9.61
CA PHE A 1 -23.95 -32.94 8.43
C PHE A 1 -24.45 -34.16 7.68
N GLU A 2 -25.05 -33.98 6.52
CA GLU A 2 -25.47 -35.08 5.64
C GLU A 2 -24.39 -35.33 4.58
N LEU A 3 -23.26 -35.89 5.02
CA LEU A 3 -22.14 -36.22 4.12
C LEU A 3 -22.38 -37.50 3.30
N GLY A 4 -23.54 -38.15 3.46
CA GLY A 4 -23.87 -39.41 2.76
C GLY A 4 -22.99 -40.61 3.14
N VAL A 5 -22.16 -40.49 4.17
CA VAL A 5 -21.19 -41.52 4.58
C VAL A 5 -21.33 -41.90 6.06
N SER A 6 -20.93 -43.12 6.41
CA SER A 6 -21.02 -43.61 7.78
C SER A 6 -20.04 -42.86 8.71
N PRO A 7 -20.35 -42.75 10.02
CA PRO A 7 -19.41 -42.20 11.00
C PRO A 7 -18.05 -42.91 11.03
N ALA A 8 -18.01 -44.22 10.75
CA ALA A 8 -16.76 -44.98 10.66
C ALA A 8 -15.91 -44.54 9.46
N THR A 9 -16.54 -44.32 8.31
CA THR A 9 -15.88 -43.77 7.11
C THR A 9 -15.29 -42.39 7.40
N VAL A 10 -16.05 -41.50 8.04
CA VAL A 10 -15.55 -40.16 8.42
C VAL A 10 -14.32 -40.26 9.33
N ARG A 11 -14.34 -41.13 10.34
CA ARG A 11 -13.17 -41.31 11.23
C ARG A 11 -11.94 -41.83 10.49
N SER A 12 -12.12 -42.82 9.61
CA SER A 12 -11.05 -43.38 8.78
C SER A 12 -10.44 -42.30 7.88
N THR A 13 -11.27 -41.58 7.13
CA THR A 13 -10.80 -40.51 6.23
C THR A 13 -10.11 -39.38 6.99
N MET A 14 -10.61 -39.01 8.18
CA MET A 14 -9.96 -38.02 9.02
C MET A 14 -8.59 -38.51 9.54
N SER A 15 -8.41 -39.82 9.73
CA SER A 15 -7.11 -40.42 10.04
C SER A 15 -6.17 -40.35 8.83
N ASP A 16 -6.66 -40.71 7.65
CA ASP A 16 -5.87 -40.63 6.42
C ASP A 16 -5.42 -39.20 6.11
N LEU A 17 -6.26 -38.20 6.41
CA LEU A 17 -5.92 -36.79 6.25
C LEU A 17 -4.88 -36.32 7.26
N GLU A 18 -4.92 -36.84 8.49
CA GLU A 18 -3.90 -36.59 9.50
C GLU A 18 -2.55 -37.20 9.09
N ASP A 19 -2.54 -38.45 8.66
CA ASP A 19 -1.33 -39.15 8.19
C ASP A 19 -0.71 -38.44 6.96
N LYS A 20 -1.55 -37.82 6.12
CA LYS A 20 -1.12 -37.00 4.97
C LYS A 20 -0.71 -35.56 5.36
N GLY A 21 -0.80 -35.19 6.64
CA GLY A 21 -0.42 -33.88 7.16
C GLY A 21 -1.40 -32.75 6.86
N TYR A 22 -2.65 -33.05 6.50
CA TYR A 22 -3.71 -32.06 6.31
C TYR A 22 -4.41 -31.68 7.62
N LEU A 23 -4.39 -32.58 8.61
CA LEU A 23 -4.98 -32.35 9.92
C LEU A 23 -3.93 -32.60 11.00
N PHE A 24 -4.10 -31.96 12.15
CA PHE A 24 -3.31 -32.27 13.34
C PHE A 24 -4.17 -32.20 14.60
N HIS A 25 -3.68 -32.80 15.69
CA HIS A 25 -4.28 -32.72 17.02
C HIS A 25 -3.50 -31.73 17.90
N PRO A 26 -4.09 -30.55 18.22
CA PRO A 26 -3.42 -29.59 19.10
C PRO A 26 -3.27 -30.12 20.54
N HIS A 27 -4.26 -30.89 21.01
CA HIS A 27 -4.24 -31.57 22.31
C HIS A 27 -4.94 -32.93 22.22
N ALA A 28 -4.62 -33.86 23.12
CA ALA A 28 -5.19 -35.22 23.13
C ALA A 28 -6.74 -35.26 23.31
N SER A 29 -7.34 -34.21 23.86
CA SER A 29 -8.78 -34.05 24.05
C SER A 29 -9.46 -33.14 23.02
N ALA A 30 -8.68 -32.52 22.13
CA ALA A 30 -9.20 -31.60 21.11
C ALA A 30 -9.52 -32.37 19.82
N GLY A 31 -10.53 -31.89 19.10
CA GLY A 31 -10.80 -32.34 17.73
C GLY A 31 -9.63 -32.07 16.79
N ARG A 32 -9.66 -32.67 15.59
CA ARG A 32 -8.68 -32.41 14.54
C ARG A 32 -8.85 -31.00 13.97
N VAL A 33 -7.74 -30.32 13.71
CA VAL A 33 -7.71 -28.97 13.14
C VAL A 33 -6.93 -28.98 11.82
N PRO A 34 -7.36 -28.21 10.79
CA PRO A 34 -6.60 -28.09 9.55
C PRO A 34 -5.20 -27.50 9.76
N THR A 35 -4.21 -28.04 9.03
CA THR A 35 -2.88 -27.45 8.91
C THR A 35 -2.87 -26.36 7.83
N ASP A 36 -1.79 -25.58 7.75
CA ASP A 36 -1.57 -24.61 6.67
C ASP A 36 -1.72 -25.26 5.29
N ARG A 37 -1.22 -26.50 5.14
CA ARG A 37 -1.35 -27.30 3.92
C ARG A 37 -2.82 -27.59 3.56
N ALA A 38 -3.67 -27.81 4.55
CA ALA A 38 -5.10 -27.99 4.29
C ALA A 38 -5.81 -26.70 3.91
N TYR A 39 -5.46 -25.57 4.54
CA TYR A 39 -5.97 -24.28 4.10
C TYR A 39 -5.51 -23.93 2.69
N ARG A 40 -4.23 -24.17 2.36
CA ARG A 40 -3.70 -24.02 1.00
C ARG A 40 -4.48 -24.86 -0.01
N PHE A 41 -4.69 -26.15 0.27
CA PHE A 41 -5.48 -27.01 -0.61
C PHE A 41 -6.93 -26.52 -0.74
N PHE A 42 -7.56 -26.05 0.34
CA PHE A 42 -8.91 -25.47 0.30
C PHE A 42 -8.97 -24.22 -0.58
N VAL A 43 -8.01 -23.31 -0.42
CA VAL A 43 -7.92 -22.09 -1.23
C VAL A 43 -7.71 -22.42 -2.70
N ASP A 44 -6.81 -23.35 -3.03
CA ASP A 44 -6.44 -23.62 -4.40
C ASP A 44 -7.47 -24.47 -5.15
N GLN A 45 -8.21 -25.36 -4.46
CA GLN A 45 -9.03 -26.39 -5.11
C GLN A 45 -10.52 -26.30 -4.83
N MET A 46 -10.94 -25.61 -3.76
CA MET A 46 -12.33 -25.63 -3.30
C MET A 46 -13.04 -24.27 -3.36
N ILE A 47 -12.29 -23.17 -3.28
CA ILE A 47 -12.87 -21.83 -3.32
C ILE A 47 -13.44 -21.54 -4.70
N ARG A 48 -14.67 -21.01 -4.72
CA ARG A 48 -15.26 -20.45 -5.94
C ARG A 48 -15.25 -18.91 -5.87
N PRO A 49 -15.02 -18.22 -7.00
CA PRO A 49 -15.15 -16.77 -7.05
C PRO A 49 -16.54 -16.37 -6.55
N THR A 50 -16.58 -15.54 -5.50
CA THR A 50 -17.81 -14.96 -4.96
C THR A 50 -17.81 -13.47 -5.23
N THR A 51 -18.97 -12.92 -5.58
CA THR A 51 -19.15 -11.47 -5.72
C THR A 51 -19.67 -10.87 -4.42
N LEU A 52 -19.18 -9.70 -4.06
CA LEU A 52 -19.74 -8.93 -2.93
C LEU A 52 -21.22 -8.63 -3.13
N SER A 53 -21.96 -8.59 -2.03
CA SER A 53 -23.34 -8.10 -2.07
C SER A 53 -23.40 -6.63 -2.46
N THR A 54 -24.51 -6.19 -3.04
CA THR A 54 -24.71 -4.77 -3.42
C THR A 54 -24.50 -3.82 -2.24
N ILE A 55 -24.94 -4.22 -1.04
CA ILE A 55 -24.79 -3.43 0.18
C ILE A 55 -23.31 -3.26 0.56
N GLU A 56 -22.51 -4.33 0.46
CA GLU A 56 -21.06 -4.27 0.72
C GLU A 56 -20.35 -3.40 -0.33
N GLN A 57 -20.73 -3.52 -1.60
CA GLN A 57 -20.18 -2.67 -2.67
C GLN A 57 -20.51 -1.20 -2.45
N GLU A 58 -21.75 -0.85 -2.13
CA GLU A 58 -22.18 0.52 -1.81
C GLU A 58 -21.50 1.06 -0.54
N SER A 59 -21.25 0.22 0.45
CA SER A 59 -20.50 0.59 1.65
C SER A 59 -19.06 0.97 1.28
N LEU A 60 -18.39 0.16 0.46
CA LEU A 60 -17.02 0.45 -0.01
C LEU A 60 -16.97 1.74 -0.83
N VAL A 61 -17.91 1.95 -1.74
CA VAL A 61 -17.96 3.18 -2.55
C VAL A 61 -18.13 4.41 -1.66
N ARG A 62 -19.05 4.37 -0.69
CA ARG A 62 -19.25 5.50 0.23
C ARG A 62 -18.04 5.79 1.12
N GLU A 63 -17.35 4.75 1.58
CA GLU A 63 -16.18 4.92 2.44
C GLU A 63 -14.96 5.45 1.66
N LEU A 64 -14.88 5.16 0.35
CA LEU A 64 -13.77 5.55 -0.53
C LEU A 64 -14.02 6.81 -1.36
N ASP A 65 -15.17 7.47 -1.22
CA ASP A 65 -15.58 8.62 -2.05
C ASP A 65 -14.50 9.74 -2.09
N PRO A 66 -14.05 10.20 -3.29
CA PRO A 66 -12.83 10.98 -3.41
C PRO A 66 -12.99 12.47 -3.03
N MET A 67 -11.91 13.07 -2.53
CA MET A 67 -11.66 14.51 -2.66
C MET A 67 -10.27 14.70 -3.31
N GLY A 68 -10.23 14.66 -4.65
CA GLY A 68 -9.10 15.01 -5.51
C GLY A 68 -7.90 14.04 -5.52
N ALA A 69 -7.01 14.17 -6.52
CA ALA A 69 -5.76 13.42 -6.67
C ALA A 69 -4.55 14.29 -6.27
N SER A 70 -4.19 14.25 -4.99
CA SER A 70 -2.95 14.82 -4.43
C SER A 70 -2.21 13.69 -3.71
N ALA A 71 -0.90 13.79 -3.47
CA ALA A 71 -0.18 12.83 -2.63
C ALA A 71 -0.88 12.61 -1.28
N SER A 72 -1.38 13.70 -0.68
CA SER A 72 -2.18 13.64 0.55
C SER A 72 -3.52 12.92 0.36
N ALA A 73 -4.08 12.90 -0.85
CA ALA A 73 -5.33 12.23 -1.16
C ALA A 73 -5.14 10.73 -1.38
N VAL A 74 -4.01 10.31 -2.00
CA VAL A 74 -3.63 8.90 -2.09
C VAL A 74 -3.52 8.30 -0.70
N GLU A 75 -2.78 8.95 0.21
CA GLU A 75 -2.63 8.49 1.59
C GLU A 75 -3.99 8.42 2.33
N ARG A 76 -4.84 9.44 2.17
CA ARG A 76 -6.20 9.43 2.75
C ARG A 76 -7.06 8.30 2.19
N LEU A 77 -7.00 8.06 0.88
CA LEU A 77 -7.75 7.00 0.21
C LEU A 77 -7.32 5.63 0.74
N VAL A 78 -6.01 5.39 0.82
CA VAL A 78 -5.44 4.14 1.33
C VAL A 78 -5.84 3.91 2.79
N ARG A 79 -5.77 4.95 3.63
CA ARG A 79 -6.20 4.87 5.04
C ARG A 79 -7.69 4.57 5.19
N ARG A 80 -8.54 5.08 4.30
CA ARG A 80 -9.97 4.72 4.25
C ARG A 80 -10.15 3.28 3.80
N ALA A 81 -9.38 2.83 2.81
CA ALA A 81 -9.42 1.45 2.32
C ALA A 81 -9.03 0.45 3.42
N THR A 82 -7.95 0.69 4.17
CA THR A 82 -7.55 -0.22 5.26
C THR A 82 -8.61 -0.31 6.37
N ARG A 83 -9.28 0.81 6.67
CA ARG A 83 -10.41 0.81 7.60
C ARG A 83 -11.60 0.01 7.07
N ALA A 84 -12.02 0.27 5.83
CA ALA A 84 -13.14 -0.41 5.18
C ALA A 84 -12.89 -1.92 5.10
N LEU A 85 -11.68 -2.31 4.69
CA LEU A 85 -11.23 -3.70 4.67
C LEU A 85 -11.38 -4.32 6.05
N SER A 86 -10.94 -3.64 7.11
CA SER A 86 -11.05 -4.18 8.47
C SER A 86 -12.50 -4.44 8.88
N VAL A 87 -13.37 -3.45 8.68
CA VAL A 87 -14.77 -3.52 9.10
C VAL A 87 -15.55 -4.59 8.33
N LEU A 88 -15.36 -4.66 7.01
CA LEU A 88 -16.15 -5.54 6.15
C LEU A 88 -15.67 -7.00 6.18
N SER A 89 -14.36 -7.21 6.34
CA SER A 89 -13.78 -8.55 6.41
C SER A 89 -13.74 -9.12 7.83
N ALA A 90 -13.84 -8.26 8.86
CA ALA A 90 -13.54 -8.57 10.25
C ALA A 90 -12.05 -8.95 10.52
N GLU A 91 -11.16 -8.63 9.58
CA GLU A 91 -9.72 -8.87 9.70
C GLU A 91 -8.94 -7.56 9.95
N LEU A 92 -7.62 -7.62 10.11
CA LEU A 92 -6.79 -6.41 10.15
C LEU A 92 -6.50 -5.93 8.73
N GLY A 93 -7.09 -4.81 8.32
CA GLY A 93 -6.75 -4.17 7.05
C GLY A 93 -5.32 -3.63 7.04
N VAL A 94 -4.61 -3.83 5.93
CA VAL A 94 -3.23 -3.38 5.75
C VAL A 94 -3.04 -2.77 4.37
N ALA A 95 -2.14 -1.79 4.29
CA ALA A 95 -1.71 -1.26 3.01
C ALA A 95 -0.29 -0.72 3.07
N ILE A 96 0.39 -0.77 1.94
CA ILE A 96 1.63 -0.05 1.66
C ILE A 96 1.33 0.99 0.60
N THR A 97 1.61 2.24 0.95
CA THR A 97 1.63 3.35 0.00
C THR A 97 2.88 3.27 -0.88
N PRO A 98 2.77 3.53 -2.20
CA PRO A 98 3.92 3.56 -3.07
C PRO A 98 4.95 4.59 -2.61
N ARG A 99 6.23 4.26 -2.78
CA ARG A 99 7.32 5.16 -2.39
C ARG A 99 7.42 6.31 -3.39
N LEU A 100 7.06 7.51 -2.95
CA LEU A 100 7.17 8.73 -3.76
C LEU A 100 8.59 9.01 -4.25
N ARG A 101 9.63 8.57 -3.53
CA ARG A 101 11.03 8.71 -3.95
C ARG A 101 11.31 8.05 -5.33
N GLU A 102 10.55 7.01 -5.67
CA GLU A 102 10.66 6.28 -6.95
C GLU A 102 9.83 6.94 -8.07
N ALA A 103 9.03 7.96 -7.75
CA ALA A 103 8.23 8.69 -8.73
C ALA A 103 9.12 9.46 -9.69
N VAL A 104 8.82 9.36 -10.98
CA VAL A 104 9.51 10.12 -12.02
C VAL A 104 8.89 11.50 -12.14
N LEU A 105 9.72 12.54 -12.16
CA LEU A 105 9.29 13.90 -12.47
C LEU A 105 8.95 14.00 -13.96
N GLU A 106 7.70 14.28 -14.29
CA GLU A 106 7.27 14.48 -15.69
C GLU A 106 7.44 15.95 -16.10
N LYS A 107 7.08 16.87 -15.20
CA LYS A 107 7.10 18.31 -15.49
C LYS A 107 7.22 19.15 -14.22
N LEU A 108 7.86 20.29 -14.33
CA LEU A 108 7.91 21.34 -13.30
C LEU A 108 7.41 22.67 -13.87
N ASP A 109 6.35 23.21 -13.29
CA ASP A 109 5.79 24.52 -13.66
C ASP A 109 6.05 25.55 -12.56
N LEU A 110 6.27 26.80 -12.96
CA LEU A 110 6.44 27.94 -12.06
C LEU A 110 5.31 28.94 -12.32
N ILE A 111 4.41 29.08 -11.35
CA ILE A 111 3.22 29.93 -11.45
C ILE A 111 3.40 31.12 -10.52
N ARG A 112 3.42 32.33 -11.07
CA ARG A 112 3.48 33.54 -10.24
C ARG A 112 2.22 33.70 -9.42
N VAL A 113 2.39 33.96 -8.12
CA VAL A 113 1.29 34.24 -7.18
C VAL A 113 1.30 35.71 -6.77
N SER A 114 2.47 36.30 -6.57
CA SER A 114 2.68 37.73 -6.37
C SER A 114 4.05 38.17 -6.93
N SER A 115 4.43 39.44 -6.76
CA SER A 115 5.77 39.94 -7.16
C SER A 115 6.91 39.21 -6.44
N GLU A 116 6.67 38.71 -5.22
CA GLU A 116 7.68 38.09 -4.35
C GLU A 116 7.39 36.61 -4.05
N LYS A 117 6.36 36.01 -4.67
CA LYS A 117 6.00 34.60 -4.46
C LYS A 117 5.68 33.88 -5.76
N VAL A 118 6.25 32.69 -5.92
CA VAL A 118 5.97 31.74 -6.99
C VAL A 118 5.52 30.42 -6.40
N LEU A 119 4.48 29.83 -6.98
CA LEU A 119 4.08 28.46 -6.73
C LEU A 119 4.82 27.56 -7.72
N MET A 120 5.71 26.72 -7.20
CA MET A 120 6.31 25.64 -7.97
C MET A 120 5.37 24.43 -7.93
N VAL A 121 5.08 23.87 -9.10
CA VAL A 121 4.23 22.69 -9.27
C VAL A 121 5.04 21.60 -9.94
N ALA A 122 5.33 20.52 -9.23
CA ALA A 122 5.98 19.32 -9.76
C ALA A 122 4.91 18.26 -10.09
N THR A 123 4.76 17.93 -11.37
CA THR A 123 3.95 16.83 -11.85
C THR A 123 4.80 15.58 -11.94
N LEU A 124 4.39 14.55 -11.22
CA LEU A 124 5.05 13.25 -11.17
C LEU A 124 4.24 12.22 -11.98
N GLY A 125 4.89 11.10 -12.28
CA GLY A 125 4.27 9.93 -12.89
C GLY A 125 2.93 9.57 -12.25
N GLY A 126 1.90 9.41 -13.07
CA GLY A 126 0.55 9.10 -12.58
C GLY A 126 -0.30 10.30 -12.18
N GLY A 127 0.05 11.51 -12.63
CA GLY A 127 -0.75 12.71 -12.38
C GLY A 127 -0.65 13.25 -10.95
N ILE A 128 0.26 12.72 -10.13
CA ILE A 128 0.49 13.23 -8.78
C ILE A 128 1.15 14.60 -8.89
N ALA A 129 0.49 15.64 -8.40
CA ALA A 129 1.07 16.97 -8.29
C ALA A 129 1.55 17.25 -6.86
N ARG A 130 2.76 17.81 -6.74
CA ARG A 130 3.30 18.38 -5.50
C ARG A 130 3.53 19.87 -5.72
N THR A 131 3.25 20.66 -4.70
CA THR A 131 3.40 22.12 -4.79
C THR A 131 4.16 22.67 -3.60
N VAL A 132 4.98 23.68 -3.84
CA VAL A 132 5.68 24.45 -2.81
C VAL A 132 5.66 25.93 -3.19
N TYR A 133 5.53 26.79 -2.18
CA TYR A 133 5.71 28.22 -2.38
C TYR A 133 7.18 28.56 -2.26
N VAL A 134 7.67 29.37 -3.20
CA VAL A 134 9.04 29.86 -3.24
C VAL A 134 8.99 31.38 -3.13
N ASP A 135 9.69 31.89 -2.13
CA ASP A 135 9.87 33.32 -1.94
C ASP A 135 10.98 33.83 -2.87
N LEU A 136 10.70 34.92 -3.58
CA LEU A 136 11.63 35.55 -4.51
C LEU A 136 12.34 36.74 -3.83
N PRO A 137 13.61 37.01 -4.15
CA PRO A 137 14.37 38.13 -3.57
C PRO A 137 13.92 39.51 -4.08
N GLY A 138 13.03 39.55 -5.08
CA GLY A 138 12.48 40.77 -5.66
C GLY A 138 11.55 40.46 -6.84
N ASP A 139 11.11 41.49 -7.57
CA ASP A 139 10.26 41.32 -8.74
C ASP A 139 11.05 40.72 -9.91
N VAL A 140 10.82 39.44 -10.17
CA VAL A 140 11.42 38.70 -11.28
C VAL A 140 10.57 38.91 -12.52
N PRO A 141 11.11 39.13 -13.73
CA PRO A 141 10.30 39.15 -14.96
C PRO A 141 9.69 37.78 -15.29
N GLN A 142 8.52 37.74 -15.95
CA GLN A 142 7.89 36.47 -16.34
C GLN A 142 8.75 35.66 -17.31
N ASP A 143 9.44 36.31 -18.23
CA ASP A 143 10.33 35.65 -19.20
C ASP A 143 11.47 34.91 -18.50
N THR A 144 12.02 35.48 -17.43
CA THR A 144 13.05 34.84 -16.61
C THR A 144 12.51 33.57 -15.94
N LEU A 145 11.27 33.58 -15.44
CA LEU A 145 10.65 32.36 -14.88
C LEU A 145 10.48 31.25 -15.94
N ILE A 146 10.17 31.61 -17.18
CA ILE A 146 10.05 30.65 -18.30
C ILE A 146 11.42 30.02 -18.60
N ILE A 147 12.48 30.83 -18.63
CA ILE A 147 13.87 30.35 -18.83
C ILE A 147 14.25 29.37 -17.72
N VAL A 148 14.02 29.76 -16.46
CA VAL A 148 14.31 28.92 -15.29
C VAL A 148 13.51 27.61 -15.34
N ALA A 149 12.20 27.66 -15.59
CA ALA A 149 11.38 26.46 -15.71
C ALA A 149 11.88 25.53 -16.83
N THR A 150 12.27 26.09 -17.98
CA THR A 150 12.83 25.31 -19.10
C THR A 150 14.14 24.63 -18.70
N ALA A 151 15.03 25.36 -18.02
CA ALA A 151 16.30 24.82 -17.53
C ALA A 151 16.11 23.70 -16.50
N LEU A 152 15.17 23.87 -15.55
CA LEU A 152 14.84 22.85 -14.55
C LEU A 152 14.26 21.59 -15.20
N ASN A 153 13.29 21.74 -16.12
CA ASN A 153 12.72 20.59 -16.84
C ASN A 153 13.78 19.85 -17.66
N GLY A 154 14.64 20.57 -18.39
CA GLY A 154 15.71 19.97 -19.19
C GLY A 154 16.73 19.17 -18.36
N ARG A 155 16.86 19.48 -17.07
CA ARG A 155 17.78 18.79 -16.15
C ARG A 155 17.12 17.69 -15.33
N LEU A 156 15.87 17.90 -14.92
CA LEU A 156 15.23 17.08 -13.88
C LEU A 156 14.12 16.18 -14.42
N ALA A 157 13.44 16.56 -15.51
CA ALA A 157 12.37 15.74 -16.05
C ALA A 157 12.91 14.40 -16.54
N GLY A 158 12.14 13.33 -16.30
CA GLY A 158 12.52 11.95 -16.59
C GLY A 158 13.35 11.27 -15.51
N LEU A 159 13.79 11.98 -14.46
CA LEU A 159 14.47 11.40 -13.31
C LEU A 159 13.49 11.08 -12.19
N SER A 160 13.81 10.04 -11.41
CA SER A 160 13.12 9.79 -10.14
C SER A 160 13.46 10.86 -9.11
N LEU A 161 12.57 11.09 -8.15
CA LEU A 161 12.82 12.05 -7.07
C LEU A 161 14.09 11.71 -6.27
N ASP A 162 14.37 10.42 -6.08
CA ASP A 162 15.58 9.94 -5.40
C ASP A 162 16.86 10.26 -6.21
N GLU A 163 16.82 10.12 -7.54
CA GLU A 163 17.93 10.53 -8.42
C GLU A 163 18.11 12.05 -8.44
N ILE A 164 17.02 12.81 -8.45
CA ILE A 164 17.08 14.27 -8.35
C ILE A 164 17.75 14.64 -7.03
N GLN A 165 17.29 14.11 -5.91
CA GLN A 165 17.85 14.40 -4.60
C GLN A 165 19.36 14.08 -4.51
N ARG A 166 19.77 12.92 -5.03
CA ARG A 166 21.18 12.50 -5.04
C ARG A 166 22.05 13.33 -5.99
N SER A 167 21.50 13.82 -7.09
CA SER A 167 22.26 14.58 -8.10
C SER A 167 22.13 16.11 -7.98
N LEU A 168 21.23 16.61 -7.12
CA LEU A 168 21.04 18.04 -6.86
C LEU A 168 22.35 18.79 -6.56
N PRO A 169 23.26 18.30 -5.68
CA PRO A 169 24.51 19.00 -5.37
C PRO A 169 25.43 19.19 -6.58
N ASP A 170 25.49 18.21 -7.47
CA ASP A 170 26.31 18.28 -8.68
C ASP A 170 25.63 19.10 -9.77
N ARG A 171 24.30 18.99 -9.91
CA ARG A 171 23.52 19.77 -10.87
C ARG A 171 23.43 21.26 -10.53
N LEU A 172 23.54 21.63 -9.25
CA LEU A 172 23.65 23.02 -8.77
C LEU A 172 24.94 23.68 -9.27
N ARG A 173 26.04 22.94 -9.39
CA ARG A 173 27.35 23.48 -9.81
C ARG A 173 27.39 23.86 -11.29
N ASP A 174 26.66 23.12 -12.12
CA ASP A 174 26.66 23.29 -13.58
C ASP A 174 25.48 24.12 -14.10
N ALA A 175 24.69 24.74 -13.23
CA ALA A 175 23.46 25.48 -13.57
C ALA A 175 23.70 26.88 -14.15
N ARG A 176 24.86 27.11 -14.77
CA ARG A 176 25.18 28.41 -15.38
C ARG A 176 24.43 28.59 -16.70
N THR A 177 23.74 29.70 -16.82
CA THR A 177 23.12 30.23 -18.04
C THR A 177 23.86 31.49 -18.46
N ASP A 178 23.59 32.00 -19.66
CA ASP A 178 24.14 33.28 -20.11
C ASP A 178 23.51 34.50 -19.38
N ASP A 179 22.58 34.26 -18.44
CA ASP A 179 21.79 35.26 -17.70
C ASP A 179 22.00 35.11 -16.18
N ALA A 180 22.85 35.96 -15.59
CA ALA A 180 23.22 35.88 -14.17
C ALA A 180 22.01 35.93 -13.19
N PRO A 181 20.98 36.77 -13.41
CA PRO A 181 19.71 36.70 -12.67
C PRO A 181 19.02 35.32 -12.71
N ALA A 182 19.07 34.61 -13.84
CA ALA A 182 18.46 33.29 -13.95
C ALA A 182 19.24 32.23 -13.15
N ASP A 183 20.57 32.35 -13.07
CA ASP A 183 21.42 31.45 -12.29
C ASP A 183 21.11 31.52 -10.78
N GLU A 184 20.91 32.73 -10.26
CA GLU A 184 20.54 32.93 -8.85
C GLU A 184 19.18 32.30 -8.56
N LEU A 185 18.21 32.49 -9.46
CA LEU A 185 16.87 31.91 -9.32
C LEU A 185 16.90 30.39 -9.43
N ILE A 186 17.70 29.80 -10.33
CA ILE A 186 17.84 28.34 -10.41
C ILE A 186 18.31 27.79 -9.06
N ASN A 187 19.29 28.42 -8.40
CA ASN A 187 19.74 27.97 -7.08
C ASN A 187 18.64 28.05 -6.02
N ILE A 188 17.88 29.16 -5.99
CA ILE A 188 16.74 29.33 -5.07
C ILE A 188 15.69 28.24 -5.29
N PHE A 189 15.30 28.00 -6.55
CA PHE A 189 14.31 27.00 -6.90
C PHE A 189 14.82 25.56 -6.69
N MET A 190 16.12 25.30 -6.85
CA MET A 190 16.73 23.99 -6.55
C MET A 190 16.74 23.75 -5.03
N GLN A 191 16.99 24.77 -4.23
CA GLN A 191 16.95 24.68 -2.77
C GLN A 191 15.52 24.50 -2.25
N ALA A 192 14.55 25.26 -2.77
CA ALA A 192 13.13 25.06 -2.46
C ALA A 192 12.62 23.71 -3.00
N GLY A 193 13.15 23.26 -4.13
CA GLY A 193 12.90 21.93 -4.69
C GLY A 193 13.37 20.81 -3.76
N ALA A 194 14.42 21.02 -2.96
CA ALA A 194 14.83 20.05 -1.95
C ALA A 194 13.74 19.82 -0.88
N GLU A 195 12.90 20.81 -0.60
CA GLU A 195 11.73 20.66 0.29
C GLU A 195 10.60 19.84 -0.35
N LEU A 196 10.39 19.98 -1.68
CA LEU A 196 9.48 19.08 -2.43
C LEU A 196 9.94 17.62 -2.40
N LEU A 197 11.25 17.43 -2.23
CA LEU A 197 11.96 16.16 -2.27
C LEU A 197 12.38 15.70 -0.86
N ASP A 198 11.96 16.39 0.21
CA ASP A 198 12.46 16.13 1.55
C ASP A 198 12.04 14.72 2.01
N PRO A 199 13.02 13.82 2.23
CA PRO A 199 12.77 12.45 2.65
C PRO A 199 12.01 12.41 3.97
N THR A 200 12.13 13.38 4.87
CA THR A 200 11.38 13.39 6.14
C THR A 200 9.89 13.72 5.98
N ALA A 201 9.51 14.38 4.88
CA ALA A 201 8.12 14.54 4.44
C ALA A 201 7.66 13.42 3.47
N ILE A 202 8.54 12.45 3.19
CA ILE A 202 8.43 11.41 2.16
C ILE A 202 8.80 10.00 2.73
N ASP A 203 9.07 9.86 4.04
CA ASP A 203 9.78 8.69 4.56
C ASP A 203 8.88 7.55 4.99
N GLY A 204 9.36 6.35 4.62
CA GLY A 204 8.82 5.03 4.95
C GLY A 204 7.91 4.44 3.86
N PRO A 205 8.02 3.14 3.53
CA PRO A 205 6.83 2.40 3.11
C PRO A 205 5.82 2.53 4.25
N ASP A 206 4.95 3.53 4.14
CA ASP A 206 4.06 3.93 5.22
C ASP A 206 2.99 2.85 5.32
N ILE A 207 3.26 1.87 6.18
CA ILE A 207 2.33 0.80 6.39
C ILE A 207 1.14 1.37 7.14
N HIS A 208 0.01 1.37 6.46
CA HIS A 208 -1.25 1.73 7.04
C HIS A 208 -1.88 0.47 7.62
N LEU A 209 -2.14 0.48 8.92
CA LEU A 209 -2.89 -0.54 9.61
C LEU A 209 -4.31 -0.01 9.86
N GLY A 210 -5.28 -0.87 9.63
CA GLY A 210 -6.67 -0.65 10.00
C GLY A 210 -6.89 -0.94 11.48
N GLN A 211 -8.04 -1.51 11.84
CA GLN A 211 -8.44 -1.65 13.23
C GLN A 211 -7.98 -3.00 13.81
N THR A 212 -6.86 -3.01 14.54
CA THR A 212 -6.36 -4.20 15.25
C THR A 212 -7.39 -4.79 16.22
N SER A 213 -8.22 -3.94 16.84
CA SER A 213 -9.27 -4.38 17.76
C SER A 213 -10.33 -5.26 17.10
N VAL A 214 -10.58 -5.10 15.80
CA VAL A 214 -11.54 -5.93 15.06
C VAL A 214 -11.04 -7.37 14.97
N LEU A 215 -9.78 -7.55 14.57
CA LEU A 215 -9.13 -8.86 14.53
C LEU A 215 -8.99 -9.46 15.94
N ALA A 216 -8.57 -8.66 16.92
CA ALA A 216 -8.37 -9.10 18.29
C ALA A 216 -9.67 -9.61 18.98
N ALA A 217 -10.85 -9.20 18.47
CA ALA A 217 -12.13 -9.67 18.98
C ALA A 217 -12.49 -11.10 18.54
N GLN A 218 -11.79 -11.67 17.55
CA GLN A 218 -12.08 -13.00 17.04
C GLN A 218 -11.73 -14.10 18.08
N PRO A 219 -12.43 -15.26 18.06
CA PRO A 219 -12.19 -16.38 18.98
C PRO A 219 -10.73 -16.86 19.03
N GLU A 220 -10.02 -16.78 17.91
CA GLU A 220 -8.62 -17.17 17.73
C GLU A 220 -7.67 -16.44 18.69
N PHE A 221 -8.00 -15.21 19.06
CA PHE A 221 -7.16 -14.32 19.86
C PHE A 221 -7.61 -14.24 21.33
N GLN A 222 -8.61 -15.03 21.74
CA GLN A 222 -9.02 -15.11 23.16
C GLN A 222 -7.95 -15.80 24.03
N ALA A 223 -7.08 -16.62 23.43
CA ALA A 223 -5.92 -17.18 24.09
C ALA A 223 -4.79 -16.13 24.15
N GLY A 224 -4.30 -15.81 25.36
CA GLY A 224 -3.37 -14.68 25.57
C GLY A 224 -2.09 -14.71 24.73
N GLY A 225 -1.59 -15.89 24.36
CA GLY A 225 -0.41 -16.02 23.50
C GLY A 225 -0.60 -15.47 22.09
N ARG A 226 -1.74 -15.75 21.44
CA ARG A 226 -2.03 -15.27 20.09
C ARG A 226 -2.35 -13.78 20.06
N LEU A 227 -3.02 -13.25 21.10
CA LEU A 227 -3.24 -11.82 21.24
C LEU A 227 -1.91 -11.06 21.39
N LYS A 228 -0.97 -11.61 22.18
CA LYS A 228 0.37 -11.04 22.31
C LYS A 228 1.09 -11.02 20.96
N ASN A 229 1.07 -12.13 20.22
CA ASN A 229 1.68 -12.20 18.89
C ASN A 229 1.08 -11.17 17.93
N LEU A 230 -0.25 -10.95 17.97
CA LEU A 230 -0.91 -9.91 17.17
C LEU A 230 -0.44 -8.50 17.54
N ILE A 231 -0.36 -8.19 18.84
CA ILE A 231 0.13 -6.87 19.29
C ILE A 231 1.57 -6.66 18.82
N GLU A 232 2.46 -7.63 19.07
CA GLU A 232 3.85 -7.58 18.62
C GLU A 232 3.97 -7.41 17.10
N LEU A 233 3.11 -8.08 16.33
CA LEU A 233 3.10 -7.94 14.87
C LEU A 233 2.77 -6.50 14.46
N THR A 234 1.77 -5.88 15.09
CA THR A 234 1.38 -4.50 14.77
C THR A 234 2.41 -3.45 15.17
N GLU A 235 3.28 -3.77 16.14
CA GLU A 235 4.41 -2.94 16.53
C GLU A 235 5.59 -3.08 15.55
N ARG A 236 5.74 -4.23 14.87
CA ARG A 236 6.81 -4.51 13.89
C ARG A 236 6.46 -4.02 12.48
N ARG A 237 6.26 -2.70 12.35
CA ARG A 237 5.85 -2.07 11.09
C ARG A 237 6.82 -2.27 9.94
N GLU A 238 8.13 -2.24 10.21
CA GLU A 238 9.17 -2.41 9.19
C GLU A 238 9.19 -3.84 8.64
N LEU A 239 8.95 -4.84 9.50
CA LEU A 239 8.81 -6.22 9.08
C LEU A 239 7.62 -6.35 8.14
N LEU A 240 6.45 -5.86 8.55
CA LEU A 240 5.25 -5.92 7.70
C LEU A 240 5.45 -5.17 6.38
N ALA A 241 6.09 -4.00 6.42
CA ALA A 241 6.37 -3.22 5.22
C ALA A 241 7.33 -3.96 4.26
N SER A 242 8.35 -4.64 4.79
CA SER A 242 9.27 -5.44 3.97
C SER A 242 8.57 -6.67 3.37
N VAL A 243 7.77 -7.38 4.17
CA VAL A 243 7.06 -8.59 3.73
C VAL A 243 5.99 -8.26 2.71
N LEU A 244 5.23 -7.17 2.89
CA LEU A 244 4.19 -6.76 1.95
C LEU A 244 4.77 -6.08 0.71
N GLY A 245 5.87 -5.33 0.84
CA GLY A 245 6.45 -4.54 -0.26
C GLY A 245 7.34 -5.33 -1.21
N SER A 246 7.86 -6.49 -0.78
CA SER A 246 8.66 -7.40 -1.63
C SER A 246 7.82 -8.42 -2.39
N ARG A 247 6.49 -8.37 -2.27
CA ARG A 247 5.59 -9.33 -2.89
C ARG A 247 5.46 -9.06 -4.38
N GLU A 248 5.79 -10.06 -5.18
CA GLU A 248 5.32 -10.13 -6.55
C GLU A 248 3.89 -10.68 -6.54
N LEU A 249 2.96 -9.92 -7.10
CA LEU A 249 1.53 -10.24 -7.16
C LEU A 249 1.14 -10.64 -8.60
N PRO A 250 1.57 -11.80 -9.12
CA PRO A 250 1.19 -12.25 -10.46
C PRO A 250 -0.32 -12.47 -10.51
N GLY A 251 -1.01 -11.74 -11.40
CA GLY A 251 -2.47 -11.76 -11.49
C GLY A 251 -3.19 -10.81 -10.52
N GLY A 252 -2.47 -9.95 -9.79
CA GLY A 252 -3.03 -8.84 -9.02
C GLY A 252 -3.47 -9.18 -7.60
N LEU A 253 -3.66 -10.46 -7.23
CA LEU A 253 -4.02 -10.92 -5.88
C LEU A 253 -3.15 -12.11 -5.44
N GLN A 254 -2.74 -12.12 -4.17
CA GLN A 254 -1.92 -13.20 -3.60
C GLN A 254 -2.36 -13.51 -2.17
N ILE A 255 -2.39 -14.81 -1.86
CA ILE A 255 -2.72 -15.34 -0.54
C ILE A 255 -1.49 -16.07 -0.02
N THR A 256 -1.04 -15.76 1.20
CA THR A 256 0.04 -16.48 1.88
C THR A 256 -0.41 -16.90 3.26
N ILE A 257 -0.26 -18.18 3.60
CA ILE A 257 -0.90 -18.82 4.76
C ILE A 257 0.18 -19.34 5.71
N GLY A 258 0.15 -18.87 6.95
CA GLY A 258 0.95 -19.39 8.05
C GLY A 258 2.44 -19.54 7.73
N GLY A 259 2.95 -20.76 7.74
CA GLY A 259 4.37 -21.04 7.48
C GLY A 259 4.91 -20.58 6.12
N GLU A 260 4.05 -20.26 5.15
CA GLU A 260 4.47 -19.81 3.82
C GLU A 260 5.17 -18.44 3.81
N HIS A 261 5.01 -17.62 4.85
CA HIS A 261 5.63 -16.29 4.91
C HIS A 261 7.16 -16.34 5.10
N GLY A 262 7.71 -17.45 5.60
CA GLY A 262 9.12 -17.58 5.95
C GLY A 262 9.56 -16.79 7.19
N ALA A 263 8.68 -15.96 7.77
CA ALA A 263 8.89 -15.20 9.00
C ALA A 263 8.06 -15.77 10.15
N GLU A 264 8.71 -16.14 11.25
CA GLU A 264 8.06 -16.74 12.43
C GLU A 264 6.96 -15.85 13.01
N ALA A 265 7.16 -14.53 13.03
CA ALA A 265 6.14 -13.58 13.53
C ALA A 265 4.83 -13.59 12.73
N LEU A 266 4.81 -14.18 11.53
CA LEU A 266 3.65 -14.27 10.66
C LEU A 266 3.03 -15.68 10.60
N SER A 267 3.60 -16.68 11.27
CA SER A 267 3.17 -18.09 11.15
C SER A 267 1.74 -18.35 11.61
N ASP A 268 1.20 -17.49 12.48
CA ASP A 268 -0.18 -17.60 12.97
C ASP A 268 -1.21 -16.93 12.03
N PHE A 269 -0.75 -16.28 10.95
CA PHE A 269 -1.55 -15.37 10.16
C PHE A 269 -1.62 -15.76 8.68
N THR A 270 -2.71 -15.37 8.04
CA THR A 270 -2.87 -15.36 6.59
C THR A 270 -2.86 -13.92 6.09
N LEU A 271 -2.12 -13.67 5.02
CA LEU A 271 -2.14 -12.41 4.28
C LEU A 271 -2.91 -12.61 2.97
N VAL A 272 -3.92 -11.77 2.73
CA VAL A 272 -4.62 -11.67 1.43
C VAL A 272 -4.40 -10.28 0.90
N THR A 273 -3.63 -10.16 -0.17
CA THR A 273 -3.11 -8.88 -0.67
C THR A 273 -3.38 -8.72 -2.15
N ALA A 274 -3.67 -7.50 -2.58
CA ALA A 274 -3.81 -7.12 -3.98
C ALA A 274 -2.98 -5.87 -4.33
N GLU A 275 -2.54 -5.79 -5.59
CA GLU A 275 -1.77 -4.65 -6.12
C GLU A 275 -2.71 -3.51 -6.49
N TYR A 276 -2.32 -2.28 -6.18
CA TYR A 276 -2.91 -1.08 -6.77
C TYR A 276 -1.82 -0.17 -7.31
N ARG A 277 -2.20 0.76 -8.19
CA ARG A 277 -1.25 1.64 -8.87
C ARG A 277 -1.64 3.09 -8.77
N VAL A 278 -0.62 3.93 -8.61
CA VAL A 278 -0.72 5.38 -8.78
C VAL A 278 0.26 5.74 -9.89
N GLY A 279 -0.25 5.86 -11.12
CA GLY A 279 0.59 5.88 -12.32
C GLY A 279 1.44 4.63 -12.46
N THR A 280 2.76 4.83 -12.48
CA THR A 280 3.75 3.74 -12.57
C THR A 280 4.09 3.12 -11.21
N LEU A 281 3.76 3.80 -10.12
CA LEU A 281 4.11 3.37 -8.78
C LEU A 281 3.15 2.29 -8.29
N LYS A 282 3.72 1.27 -7.65
CA LYS A 282 2.98 0.14 -7.09
C LYS A 282 2.75 0.32 -5.61
N GLY A 283 1.53 0.05 -5.17
CA GLY A 283 1.17 -0.13 -3.77
C GLY A 283 0.52 -1.48 -3.56
N VAL A 284 0.39 -1.87 -2.29
CA VAL A 284 -0.27 -3.11 -1.88
C VAL A 284 -1.38 -2.77 -0.91
N ILE A 285 -2.55 -3.36 -1.08
CA ILE A 285 -3.61 -3.35 -0.06
C ILE A 285 -4.00 -4.77 0.28
N GLY A 286 -4.57 -5.00 1.46
CA GLY A 286 -4.99 -6.34 1.83
C GLY A 286 -5.48 -6.45 3.26
N VAL A 287 -5.55 -7.68 3.73
CA VAL A 287 -5.86 -7.98 5.12
C VAL A 287 -4.89 -9.01 5.70
N ILE A 288 -4.71 -8.93 7.02
CA ILE A 288 -4.06 -9.94 7.85
C ILE A 288 -5.16 -10.53 8.74
N GLY A 289 -5.33 -11.84 8.68
CA GLY A 289 -6.29 -12.58 9.48
C GLY A 289 -5.68 -13.86 10.07
N PRO A 290 -6.40 -14.64 10.87
CA PRO A 290 -5.93 -15.95 11.28
C PRO A 290 -5.95 -16.93 10.10
N THR A 291 -5.26 -18.06 10.24
CA THR A 291 -5.29 -19.13 9.21
C THR A 291 -6.70 -19.67 8.96
N ARG A 292 -7.57 -19.63 9.98
CA ARG A 292 -9.00 -19.96 9.85
C ARG A 292 -9.84 -18.70 9.63
N MET A 293 -10.16 -18.37 8.38
CA MET A 293 -10.99 -17.21 8.05
C MET A 293 -11.97 -17.51 6.89
N PRO A 294 -13.00 -16.69 6.64
CA PRO A 294 -13.91 -16.87 5.51
C PRO A 294 -13.26 -16.42 4.19
N TYR A 295 -12.33 -17.23 3.68
CA TYR A 295 -11.48 -16.90 2.52
C TYR A 295 -12.26 -16.36 1.31
N GLU A 296 -13.38 -16.98 0.92
CA GLU A 296 -14.17 -16.55 -0.25
C GLU A 296 -14.62 -15.09 -0.13
N LYS A 297 -15.13 -14.70 1.06
CA LYS A 297 -15.57 -13.33 1.35
C LYS A 297 -14.38 -12.38 1.43
N VAL A 298 -13.30 -12.77 2.11
CA VAL A 298 -12.11 -11.94 2.27
C VAL A 298 -11.47 -11.62 0.91
N ILE A 299 -11.32 -12.63 0.05
CA ILE A 299 -10.77 -12.47 -1.31
C ILE A 299 -11.63 -11.49 -2.12
N ALA A 300 -12.95 -11.67 -2.10
CA ALA A 300 -13.87 -10.78 -2.82
C ALA A 300 -13.79 -9.32 -2.33
N ILE A 301 -13.66 -9.11 -1.01
CA ILE A 301 -13.52 -7.76 -0.42
C ILE A 301 -12.21 -7.11 -0.88
N VAL A 302 -11.09 -7.82 -0.78
CA VAL A 302 -9.77 -7.31 -1.14
C VAL A 302 -9.71 -6.99 -2.64
N ASP A 303 -10.19 -7.91 -3.48
CA ASP A 303 -10.20 -7.75 -4.94
C ASP A 303 -11.03 -6.54 -5.37
N TYR A 304 -12.27 -6.43 -4.88
CA TYR A 304 -13.15 -5.30 -5.20
C TYR A 304 -12.57 -3.97 -4.69
N THR A 305 -12.01 -3.95 -3.47
CA THR A 305 -11.39 -2.75 -2.91
C THR A 305 -10.22 -2.29 -3.78
N SER A 306 -9.36 -3.21 -4.22
CA SER A 306 -8.20 -2.87 -5.07
C SER A 306 -8.64 -2.31 -6.43
N SER A 307 -9.67 -2.91 -7.02
CA SER A 307 -10.27 -2.46 -8.27
C SER A 307 -10.89 -1.06 -8.14
N LEU A 308 -11.55 -0.77 -7.01
CA LEU A 308 -12.15 0.53 -6.74
C LEU A 308 -11.09 1.60 -6.49
N VAL A 309 -10.06 1.30 -5.69
CA VAL A 309 -8.91 2.19 -5.47
C VAL A 309 -8.22 2.52 -6.79
N ASN A 310 -7.94 1.52 -7.64
CA ASN A 310 -7.37 1.74 -8.96
C ASN A 310 -8.25 2.64 -9.84
N ARG A 311 -9.57 2.48 -9.79
CA ARG A 311 -10.51 3.32 -10.56
C ARG A 311 -10.50 4.78 -10.11
N ILE A 312 -10.46 5.01 -8.80
CA ILE A 312 -10.41 6.36 -8.20
C ILE A 312 -9.08 7.04 -8.50
N LEU A 313 -7.98 6.29 -8.54
CA LEU A 313 -6.66 6.83 -8.81
C LEU A 313 -6.39 7.05 -10.31
N ALA A 314 -7.18 6.41 -11.18
CA ALA A 314 -7.11 6.57 -12.63
C ALA A 314 -7.98 7.72 -13.16
N SER A 315 -8.90 8.27 -12.34
CA SER A 315 -9.78 9.39 -12.67
C SER A 315 -9.15 10.75 -12.37
#